data_AF-A0A8S2EN93-F1
#
_entry.id   AF-A0A8S2EN93-F1
#
_cell.length_a   1.000
_cell.length_b   1.000
_cell.length_c   1.000
_cell.angle_alpha   90.00
_cell.angle_beta   90.00
_cell.angle_gamma   90.00
#
_symmetry.space_group_name_H-M   'P 1'
#
loop_
_entity.id
_entity.type
_entity.pdbx_description
1 polymer ?
#
loop_
_entity_poly.entity_id
_entity_poly.type
_entity_poly.pdbx_seq_one_letter_code
_entity_poly.pdbx_strand_id
1 'polypeptide(L)'
;LKMADESDTPEVSELKQKINKWLDEHKNVLELNIRETSPNHGLVGYYSVIGQTQNFTQCGTAPDSLFIHSADNMYFNIGFAEKISRTDSVDTLRKQFQFVALDKLPMPDLQAPSNWIITPQTPISSFSDGVTIESFENGRIRYHIDTNFFAVYGNIPQEHPIMDAPSPPGTYLQVRRNFQGKITIDMPMFAT
;
A
#
# COMPACT_ATOMS: atom_id res chain seq x y z
N LEU A 1 17.45 16.63 -17.09
CA LEU A 1 17.91 15.59 -18.02
C LEU A 1 16.67 14.94 -18.64
N LYS A 2 16.49 14.98 -19.96
CA LYS A 2 15.59 14.03 -20.64
C LYS A 2 16.34 12.70 -20.64
N MET A 3 15.99 11.78 -19.75
CA MET A 3 16.39 10.38 -19.97
C MET A 3 15.79 10.01 -21.33
N ALA A 4 16.64 9.55 -22.24
CA ALA A 4 16.15 9.00 -23.49
C ALA A 4 15.12 7.92 -23.13
N ASP A 5 13.94 7.98 -23.73
CA ASP A 5 13.07 6.82 -23.81
C ASP A 5 13.90 5.74 -24.51
N GLU A 6 14.54 4.88 -23.72
CA GLU A 6 14.88 3.54 -24.19
C GLU A 6 13.60 2.97 -24.77
N SER A 7 13.62 2.65 -26.06
CA SER A 7 12.45 2.15 -26.76
C SER A 7 11.87 0.99 -25.96
N ASP A 8 10.68 1.19 -25.39
CA ASP A 8 9.96 0.14 -24.68
C ASP A 8 9.97 -1.13 -25.52
N THR A 9 10.18 -2.29 -24.90
CA THR A 9 9.98 -3.56 -25.60
C THR A 9 8.50 -3.67 -26.01
N PRO A 10 8.17 -4.48 -27.03
CA PRO A 10 6.77 -4.71 -27.40
C PRO A 10 5.89 -5.15 -26.22
N GLU A 11 6.43 -5.98 -25.33
CA GLU A 11 5.73 -6.48 -24.14
C GLU A 11 5.44 -5.36 -23.13
N VAL A 12 6.42 -4.48 -22.87
CA VAL A 12 6.23 -3.31 -22.00
C VAL A 12 5.23 -2.34 -22.62
N SER A 13 5.30 -2.11 -23.92
CA SER A 13 4.36 -1.26 -24.65
C SER A 13 2.93 -1.79 -24.54
N GLU A 14 2.73 -3.09 -24.74
CA GLU A 14 1.43 -3.74 -24.59
C GLU A 14 0.91 -3.61 -23.15
N LEU A 15 1.75 -3.80 -22.14
CA LEU A 15 1.34 -3.71 -20.75
C LEU A 15 1.01 -2.26 -20.33
N LYS A 16 1.78 -1.27 -20.81
CA LYS A 16 1.44 0.16 -20.66
C LYS A 16 0.10 0.50 -21.30
N GLN A 17 -0.22 -0.07 -22.47
CA GLN A 17 -1.53 0.10 -23.11
C GLN A 17 -2.66 -0.53 -22.27
N LYS A 18 -2.46 -1.74 -21.74
CA LYS A 18 -3.42 -2.40 -20.84
C LYS A 18 -3.70 -1.57 -19.59
N ILE A 19 -2.65 -1.01 -18.97
CA ILE A 19 -2.78 -0.13 -17.80
C ILE A 19 -3.56 1.14 -18.14
N ASN A 20 -3.24 1.81 -19.26
CA ASN A 20 -3.96 3.02 -19.66
C ASN A 20 -5.44 2.74 -19.96
N LYS A 21 -5.72 1.65 -20.69
CA LYS A 21 -7.08 1.19 -20.95
C LYS A 21 -7.84 0.92 -19.65
N TRP A 22 -7.21 0.22 -18.71
CA TRP A 22 -7.78 -0.05 -17.39
C TRP A 22 -8.13 1.26 -16.66
N LEU A 23 -7.20 2.23 -16.63
CA LEU A 23 -7.42 3.54 -16.01
C LEU A 23 -8.57 4.30 -16.66
N ASP A 24 -8.74 4.20 -18.00
CA ASP A 24 -9.86 4.81 -18.71
C ASP A 24 -11.20 4.13 -18.37
N GLU A 25 -11.24 2.79 -18.39
CA GLU A 25 -12.44 2.00 -18.08
C GLU A 25 -12.93 2.24 -16.65
N HIS A 26 -12.01 2.44 -15.71
CA HIS A 26 -12.30 2.74 -14.30
C HIS A 26 -12.39 4.24 -14.01
N LYS A 27 -12.39 5.10 -15.04
CA LYS A 27 -12.53 6.56 -14.93
C LYS A 27 -11.50 7.20 -13.98
N ASN A 28 -10.28 6.65 -13.94
CA ASN A 28 -9.22 7.08 -13.04
C ASN A 28 -9.62 6.95 -11.55
N VAL A 29 -10.32 5.88 -11.19
CA VAL A 29 -10.63 5.54 -9.80
C VAL A 29 -10.26 4.08 -9.55
N LEU A 30 -9.34 3.85 -8.61
CA LEU A 30 -9.09 2.54 -8.02
C LEU A 30 -10.00 2.37 -6.82
N GLU A 31 -11.03 1.54 -6.96
CA GLU A 31 -11.91 1.16 -5.85
C GLU A 31 -11.53 -0.22 -5.32
N LEU A 32 -11.27 -0.30 -4.02
CA LEU A 32 -10.88 -1.54 -3.35
C LEU A 32 -11.75 -1.75 -2.12
N ASN A 33 -12.32 -2.96 -2.02
CA ASN A 33 -13.08 -3.40 -0.86
C ASN A 33 -12.39 -4.64 -0.28
N ILE A 34 -11.46 -4.41 0.65
CA ILE A 34 -10.62 -5.44 1.24
C ILE A 34 -11.31 -5.94 2.50
N ARG A 35 -11.71 -7.21 2.48
CA ARG A 35 -12.29 -7.89 3.63
C ARG A 35 -11.44 -9.09 4.00
N GLU A 36 -10.73 -9.01 5.10
CA GLU A 36 -9.98 -10.13 5.67
C GLU A 36 -10.78 -10.79 6.78
N THR A 37 -10.80 -12.12 6.77
CA THR A 37 -11.48 -12.96 7.77
C THR A 37 -10.49 -13.73 8.63
N SER A 38 -9.28 -13.97 8.12
CA SER A 38 -8.21 -14.65 8.81
C SER A 38 -7.53 -13.71 9.80
N PRO A 39 -7.51 -14.05 11.10
CA PRO A 39 -6.79 -13.28 12.11
C PRO A 39 -5.27 -13.44 11.99
N ASN A 40 -4.79 -14.31 11.11
CA ASN A 40 -3.36 -14.61 10.94
C ASN A 40 -2.67 -13.73 9.87
N HIS A 41 -3.41 -12.95 9.08
CA HIS A 41 -2.85 -12.10 8.02
C HIS A 41 -2.70 -10.62 8.44
N GLY A 42 -3.30 -10.23 9.57
CA GLY A 42 -3.03 -8.98 10.26
C GLY A 42 -2.17 -9.28 11.49
N LEU A 43 -0.86 -9.18 11.38
CA LEU A 43 0.00 -9.30 12.57
C LEU A 43 0.09 -7.92 13.24
N VAL A 44 -0.30 -7.86 14.52
CA VAL A 44 0.12 -6.74 15.38
C VAL A 44 1.60 -6.93 15.66
N GLY A 45 2.43 -6.13 15.01
CA GLY A 45 3.78 -5.91 15.46
C GLY A 45 3.73 -4.89 16.59
N TYR A 46 3.89 -5.33 17.84
CA TYR A 46 4.24 -4.40 18.92
C TYR A 46 5.73 -4.11 18.81
N TYR A 47 6.07 -2.95 18.27
CA TYR A 47 7.44 -2.48 18.29
C TYR A 47 7.63 -1.71 19.59
N SER A 48 8.02 -2.38 20.69
CA SER A 48 8.65 -1.64 21.78
C SER A 48 10.02 -1.23 21.25
N VAL A 49 10.13 -0.03 20.71
CA VAL A 49 11.43 0.52 20.29
C VAL A 49 12.19 0.94 21.56
N ILE A 50 12.52 -0.02 22.42
CA ILE A 50 13.43 0.21 23.54
C ILE A 50 14.84 0.28 22.94
N GLY A 51 15.24 1.47 22.50
CA GLY A 51 16.62 1.79 22.13
C GLY A 51 16.89 2.26 20.69
N GLN A 52 15.91 2.37 19.79
CA GLN A 52 16.11 2.94 18.43
C GLN A 52 15.34 4.24 18.15
N THR A 53 14.89 4.96 19.18
CA THR A 53 14.26 6.28 19.04
C THR A 53 15.18 7.39 18.52
N GLN A 54 16.48 7.14 18.31
CA GLN A 54 17.41 8.23 18.00
C GLN A 54 17.53 8.61 16.51
N ASN A 55 17.05 7.80 15.56
CA ASN A 55 17.24 8.11 14.12
C ASN A 55 15.95 8.31 13.30
N PHE A 56 14.75 8.27 13.91
CA PHE A 56 13.50 8.67 13.25
C PHE A 56 13.15 10.17 13.43
N THR A 57 14.12 10.99 13.84
CA THR A 57 13.95 12.42 14.18
C THR A 57 13.72 13.37 13.00
N GLN A 58 13.53 12.87 11.78
CA GLN A 58 13.05 13.71 10.67
C GLN A 58 11.57 13.48 10.29
N CYS A 59 10.88 12.46 10.81
CA CYS A 59 9.48 12.17 10.42
C CYS A 59 8.49 11.88 11.57
N GLY A 60 8.88 12.01 12.84
CA GLY A 60 7.98 11.84 14.00
C GLY A 60 8.33 10.64 14.91
N THR A 61 7.67 10.53 16.06
CA THR A 61 7.82 9.39 16.98
C THR A 61 7.32 8.11 16.31
N ALA A 62 8.13 7.04 16.35
CA ALA A 62 7.72 5.72 15.86
C ALA A 62 6.40 5.28 16.53
N PRO A 63 5.50 4.59 15.81
CA PRO A 63 4.26 4.11 16.39
C PRO A 63 4.55 3.03 17.44
N ASP A 64 3.87 3.09 18.58
CA ASP A 64 3.90 2.02 19.58
C ASP A 64 3.09 0.79 19.12
N SER A 65 2.20 0.95 18.14
CA SER A 65 1.48 -0.15 17.50
C SER A 65 1.45 -0.01 16.00
N LEU A 66 1.97 -1.02 15.32
CA LEU A 66 1.94 -1.13 13.86
C LEU A 66 1.20 -2.40 13.46
N PHE A 67 0.13 -2.22 12.69
CA PHE A 67 -0.65 -3.32 12.16
C PHE A 67 -0.26 -3.50 10.70
N ILE A 68 0.35 -4.64 10.40
CA ILE A 68 0.82 -4.95 9.06
C ILE A 68 -0.13 -5.98 8.45
N HIS A 69 -0.66 -5.66 7.28
CA HIS A 69 -1.38 -6.61 6.45
C HIS A 69 -0.50 -7.02 5.27
N SER A 70 -0.28 -8.32 5.13
CA SER A 70 0.51 -8.91 4.05
C SER A 70 -0.14 -10.20 3.57
N ALA A 71 -0.91 -10.12 2.49
CA ALA A 71 -1.58 -11.26 1.88
C ALA A 71 -1.69 -11.06 0.36
N ASP A 72 -1.56 -12.13 -0.44
CA ASP A 72 -1.89 -12.14 -1.87
C ASP A 72 -1.38 -10.94 -2.69
N ASN A 73 -0.09 -10.60 -2.54
CA ASN A 73 0.57 -9.45 -3.19
C ASN A 73 0.11 -8.06 -2.73
N MET A 74 -0.64 -8.00 -1.63
CA MET A 74 -1.02 -6.77 -0.96
C MET A 74 -0.15 -6.57 0.27
N TYR A 75 0.32 -5.34 0.46
CA TYR A 75 1.08 -4.94 1.62
C TYR A 75 0.71 -3.51 1.98
N PHE A 76 0.20 -3.33 3.19
CA PHE A 76 -0.06 -2.02 3.77
C PHE A 76 0.01 -2.12 5.28
N ASN A 77 0.13 -0.97 5.93
CA ASN A 77 0.14 -0.91 7.38
C ASN A 77 -0.55 0.35 7.91
N ILE A 78 -1.05 0.25 9.14
CA ILE A 78 -1.65 1.36 9.88
C ILE A 78 -0.95 1.49 11.23
N GLY A 79 -0.51 2.70 11.54
CA GLY A 79 0.27 3.04 12.74
C GLY A 79 -0.54 3.83 13.76
N PHE A 80 -0.34 3.50 15.03
CA PHE A 80 -0.94 4.17 16.19
C PHE A 80 0.14 4.62 17.18
N ALA A 81 -0.09 5.78 17.80
CA ALA A 81 0.83 6.41 18.74
C ALA A 81 1.02 5.62 20.04
N GLU A 82 -0.01 4.88 20.47
CA GLU A 82 0.01 4.05 21.67
C GLU A 82 -0.36 2.60 21.36
N LYS A 83 -0.15 1.72 22.35
CA LYS A 83 -0.57 0.33 22.30
C LYS A 83 -2.10 0.20 22.19
N ILE A 84 -2.59 -0.39 21.10
CA ILE A 84 -4.02 -0.66 20.92
C ILE A 84 -4.41 -2.03 21.51
N SER A 85 -5.54 -2.09 22.19
CA SER A 85 -6.11 -3.28 22.82
C SER A 85 -7.45 -3.69 22.19
N ARG A 86 -7.84 -4.96 22.35
CA ARG A 86 -9.15 -5.48 21.88
C ARG A 86 -10.36 -4.80 22.54
N THR A 87 -10.14 -4.17 23.69
CA THR A 87 -11.17 -3.50 24.49
C THR A 87 -11.23 -2.00 24.25
N ASP A 88 -10.35 -1.46 23.41
CA ASP A 88 -10.36 -0.03 23.09
C ASP A 88 -11.63 0.36 22.33
N SER A 89 -11.99 1.63 22.42
CA SER A 89 -13.09 2.20 21.64
C SER A 89 -12.60 2.71 20.29
N VAL A 90 -13.50 2.84 19.32
CA VAL A 90 -13.18 3.50 18.04
C VAL A 90 -12.64 4.93 18.23
N ASP A 91 -13.11 5.66 19.25
CA ASP A 91 -12.64 7.01 19.56
C ASP A 91 -11.21 7.00 20.12
N THR A 92 -10.83 5.95 20.85
CA THR A 92 -9.43 5.72 21.25
C THR A 92 -8.56 5.54 20.02
N LEU A 93 -8.95 4.64 19.10
CA LEU A 93 -8.19 4.39 17.87
C LEU A 93 -8.06 5.65 17.02
N ARG A 94 -9.14 6.44 16.86
CA ARG A 94 -9.11 7.72 16.12
C ARG A 94 -8.14 8.72 16.73
N LYS A 95 -8.08 8.82 18.06
CA LYS A 95 -7.15 9.72 18.76
C LYS A 95 -5.69 9.26 18.62
N GLN A 96 -5.48 7.95 18.59
CA GLN A 96 -4.15 7.35 18.53
C GLN A 96 -3.65 7.15 17.09
N PHE A 97 -4.49 7.27 16.08
CA PHE A 97 -4.11 7.09 14.68
C PHE A 97 -3.02 8.09 14.26
N GLN A 98 -1.94 7.58 13.67
CA GLN A 98 -0.85 8.41 13.16
C GLN A 98 -0.78 8.41 11.64
N PHE A 99 -0.81 7.23 11.00
CA PHE A 99 -0.66 7.12 9.55
C PHE A 99 -1.14 5.77 9.00
N VAL A 100 -1.35 5.74 7.69
CA VAL A 100 -1.40 4.54 6.85
C VAL A 100 -0.26 4.58 5.83
N ALA A 101 0.30 3.43 5.47
CA ALA A 101 1.23 3.27 4.35
C ALA A 101 0.71 2.20 3.39
N LEU A 102 0.71 2.50 2.09
CA LEU A 102 0.17 1.66 1.03
C LEU A 102 1.29 1.28 0.06
N ASP A 103 1.96 0.15 0.27
CA ASP A 103 3.12 -0.23 -0.54
C ASP A 103 2.74 -1.08 -1.75
N LYS A 104 1.87 -2.07 -1.55
CA LYS A 104 1.37 -2.94 -2.61
C LYS A 104 -0.15 -3.04 -2.53
N LEU A 105 -0.80 -2.58 -3.58
CA LEU A 105 -2.25 -2.70 -3.75
C LEU A 105 -2.55 -3.40 -5.08
N PRO A 106 -3.55 -4.29 -5.11
CA PRO A 106 -3.97 -4.90 -6.36
C PRO A 106 -4.66 -3.88 -7.27
N MET A 107 -4.64 -4.17 -8.57
CA MET A 107 -5.48 -3.51 -9.56
C MET A 107 -6.46 -4.56 -10.11
N PRO A 108 -7.67 -4.69 -9.52
CA PRO A 108 -8.65 -5.70 -9.93
C PRO A 108 -8.90 -5.65 -11.43
N ASP A 109 -9.12 -6.79 -12.08
CA ASP A 109 -9.39 -6.92 -13.52
C ASP A 109 -8.24 -6.53 -14.46
N LEU A 110 -7.13 -5.98 -13.96
CA LEU A 110 -5.94 -5.76 -14.77
C LEU A 110 -5.25 -7.11 -15.08
N GLN A 111 -5.35 -7.53 -16.34
CA GLN A 111 -4.69 -8.75 -16.82
C GLN A 111 -3.22 -8.50 -17.14
N ALA A 112 -2.35 -8.67 -16.14
CA ALA A 112 -0.90 -8.67 -16.30
C ALA A 112 -0.36 -10.11 -16.41
N PRO A 113 0.79 -10.34 -17.08
CA PRO A 113 1.44 -11.64 -17.05
C PRO A 113 1.84 -12.01 -15.61
N SER A 114 1.77 -13.29 -15.25
CA SER A 114 1.87 -13.76 -13.85
C SER A 114 3.21 -13.47 -13.16
N ASN A 115 4.26 -13.21 -13.93
CA ASN A 115 5.59 -12.87 -13.42
C ASN A 115 5.76 -11.35 -13.18
N TRP A 116 4.76 -10.53 -13.48
CA TRP A 116 4.78 -9.09 -13.21
C TRP A 116 4.10 -8.76 -11.88
N ILE A 117 4.72 -7.88 -11.11
CA ILE A 117 4.09 -7.17 -10.00
C ILE A 117 3.70 -5.79 -10.51
N ILE A 118 2.40 -5.48 -10.51
CA ILE A 118 1.87 -4.18 -10.90
C ILE A 118 1.24 -3.52 -9.67
N THR A 119 1.68 -2.31 -9.33
CA THR A 119 1.19 -1.58 -8.15
C THR A 119 0.92 -0.12 -8.45
N PRO A 120 -0.17 0.45 -7.94
CA PRO A 120 -0.36 1.91 -7.95
C PRO A 120 0.64 2.56 -6.98
N GLN A 121 1.03 3.80 -7.26
CA GLN A 121 2.05 4.54 -6.49
C GLN A 121 1.44 5.80 -5.88
N THR A 122 1.51 5.89 -4.54
CA THR A 122 1.08 7.08 -3.79
C THR A 122 2.18 8.17 -3.84
N PRO A 123 1.82 9.46 -3.85
CA PRO A 123 2.80 10.55 -3.85
C PRO A 123 3.74 10.55 -2.63
N ILE A 124 3.28 9.98 -1.52
CA ILE A 124 3.98 9.87 -0.24
C ILE A 124 3.82 8.45 0.30
N SER A 125 4.88 7.93 0.93
CA SER A 125 4.93 6.54 1.42
C SER A 125 3.96 6.29 2.58
N SER A 126 3.69 7.31 3.39
CA SER A 126 2.74 7.26 4.50
C SER A 126 1.98 8.57 4.64
N PHE A 127 0.74 8.49 5.11
CA PHE A 127 -0.15 9.63 5.22
C PHE A 127 -1.28 9.42 6.23
N SER A 128 -1.85 10.50 6.74
CA SER A 128 -3.02 10.50 7.64
C SER A 128 -4.26 11.10 6.98
N ASP A 129 -4.07 12.08 6.09
CA ASP A 129 -5.15 12.76 5.39
C ASP A 129 -5.95 11.78 4.52
N GLY A 130 -7.29 11.89 4.57
CA GLY A 130 -8.20 11.01 3.82
C GLY A 130 -8.46 9.66 4.48
N VAL A 131 -7.90 9.39 5.67
CA VAL A 131 -8.17 8.15 6.43
C VAL A 131 -9.27 8.38 7.47
N THR A 132 -10.30 7.53 7.45
CA THR A 132 -11.39 7.55 8.43
C THR A 132 -11.55 6.19 9.07
N ILE A 133 -11.31 6.08 10.39
CA ILE A 133 -11.63 4.88 11.15
C ILE A 133 -13.14 4.89 11.44
N GLU A 134 -13.86 3.94 10.86
CA GLU A 134 -15.33 3.88 10.89
C GLU A 134 -15.82 3.14 12.14
N SER A 135 -15.28 1.95 12.40
CA SER A 135 -15.65 1.11 13.53
C SER A 135 -14.49 0.29 14.07
N PHE A 136 -14.61 -0.08 15.34
CA PHE A 136 -13.73 -1.04 15.99
C PHE A 136 -14.51 -1.83 17.04
N GLU A 137 -14.74 -3.10 16.76
CA GLU A 137 -15.56 -3.98 17.61
C GLU A 137 -14.94 -5.37 17.66
N ASN A 138 -14.81 -5.93 18.87
CA ASN A 138 -14.27 -7.28 19.08
C ASN A 138 -12.90 -7.52 18.42
N GLY A 139 -12.04 -6.50 18.41
CA GLY A 139 -10.72 -6.57 17.79
C GLY A 139 -10.75 -6.54 16.25
N ARG A 140 -11.87 -6.21 15.62
CA ARG A 140 -12.01 -6.01 14.18
C ARG A 140 -12.13 -4.53 13.87
N ILE A 141 -11.28 -4.02 12.98
CA ILE A 141 -11.29 -2.62 12.54
C ILE A 141 -11.92 -2.50 11.16
N ARG A 142 -12.69 -1.43 10.97
CA ARG A 142 -13.12 -0.95 9.66
C ARG A 142 -12.66 0.48 9.45
N TYR A 143 -12.02 0.76 8.32
CA TYR A 143 -11.62 2.10 7.96
C TYR A 143 -11.66 2.33 6.45
N HIS A 144 -11.82 3.59 6.09
CA HIS A 144 -11.87 4.08 4.72
C HIS A 144 -10.64 4.96 4.43
N ILE A 145 -10.14 4.89 3.21
CA ILE A 145 -9.04 5.71 2.71
C ILE A 145 -9.47 6.33 1.37
N ASP A 146 -9.53 7.66 1.34
CA ASP A 146 -9.54 8.46 0.12
C ASP A 146 -8.13 8.99 -0.12
N THR A 147 -7.49 8.59 -1.22
CA THR A 147 -6.11 9.02 -1.53
C THR A 147 -5.91 9.28 -3.02
N ASN A 148 -4.75 9.83 -3.37
CA ASN A 148 -4.35 10.04 -4.76
C ASN A 148 -3.19 9.11 -5.11
N PHE A 149 -3.16 8.67 -6.37
CA PHE A 149 -2.01 8.00 -6.97
C PHE A 149 -1.50 8.83 -8.13
N PHE A 150 -0.18 8.82 -8.36
CA PHE A 150 0.46 9.58 -9.44
C PHE A 150 0.99 8.71 -10.58
N ALA A 151 1.09 7.39 -10.34
CA ALA A 151 1.57 6.45 -11.33
C ALA A 151 1.10 5.02 -11.03
N VAL A 152 1.20 4.18 -12.04
CA VAL A 152 1.23 2.72 -11.91
C VAL A 152 2.64 2.26 -12.24
N TYR A 153 3.21 1.46 -11.34
CA TYR A 153 4.52 0.87 -11.44
C TYR A 153 4.40 -0.61 -11.81
N GLY A 154 5.34 -1.13 -12.59
CA GLY A 154 5.42 -2.55 -12.86
C GLY A 154 6.85 -3.06 -12.91
N ASN A 155 7.10 -4.23 -12.34
CA ASN A 155 8.38 -4.93 -12.51
C ASN A 155 8.24 -6.44 -12.53
N ILE A 156 9.23 -7.10 -13.13
CA ILE A 156 9.49 -8.53 -12.93
C ILE A 156 10.47 -8.64 -11.76
N PRO A 157 10.12 -9.28 -10.63
CA PRO A 157 11.03 -9.47 -9.51
C PRO A 157 12.29 -10.23 -9.93
N GLN A 158 13.44 -9.78 -9.45
CA GLN A 158 14.71 -10.46 -9.63
C GLN A 158 15.12 -11.13 -8.32
N GLU A 159 15.65 -12.34 -8.40
CA GLU A 159 16.15 -13.07 -7.23
C GLU A 159 17.38 -12.38 -6.63
N HIS A 160 18.26 -11.85 -7.49
CA HIS A 160 19.51 -11.20 -7.11
C HIS A 160 19.67 -9.87 -7.84
N PRO A 161 18.92 -8.81 -7.45
CA PRO A 161 19.08 -7.50 -8.06
C PRO A 161 20.50 -7.00 -7.82
N ILE A 162 21.16 -6.54 -8.90
CA ILE A 162 22.45 -5.89 -8.79
C ILE A 162 22.20 -4.45 -8.36
N MET A 163 22.62 -4.10 -7.16
CA MET A 163 22.56 -2.73 -6.66
C MET A 163 23.23 -1.76 -7.66
N ASP A 164 22.59 -0.62 -7.90
CA ASP A 164 23.05 0.44 -8.80
C ASP A 164 23.12 0.08 -10.30
N ALA A 165 22.75 -1.15 -10.69
CA ALA A 165 22.59 -1.50 -12.10
C ALA A 165 21.20 -1.08 -12.61
N PRO A 166 21.09 -0.63 -13.88
CA PRO A 166 19.79 -0.43 -14.49
C PRO A 166 19.00 -1.74 -14.55
N SER A 167 17.67 -1.65 -14.47
CA SER A 167 16.83 -2.81 -14.74
C SER A 167 17.05 -3.29 -16.18
N PRO A 168 17.12 -4.61 -16.43
CA PRO A 168 17.16 -5.14 -17.79
C PRO A 168 16.00 -4.61 -18.64
N PRO A 169 16.21 -4.41 -19.95
CA PRO A 169 15.14 -4.04 -20.86
C PRO A 169 13.97 -5.01 -20.75
N GLY A 170 12.75 -4.47 -20.69
CA GLY A 170 11.53 -5.29 -20.65
C GLY A 170 11.14 -5.82 -19.26
N THR A 171 11.89 -5.52 -18.19
CA THR A 171 11.55 -5.99 -16.83
C THR A 171 10.99 -4.91 -15.91
N TYR A 172 10.80 -3.70 -16.44
CA TYR A 172 10.38 -2.52 -15.71
C TYR A 172 9.42 -1.69 -16.57
N LEU A 173 8.41 -1.08 -15.94
CA LEU A 173 7.60 -0.04 -16.56
C LEU A 173 7.08 0.97 -15.54
N GLN A 174 6.71 2.15 -16.05
CA GLN A 174 5.94 3.13 -15.31
C GLN A 174 4.93 3.81 -16.24
N VAL A 175 3.68 3.89 -15.81
CA VAL A 175 2.64 4.72 -16.44
C VAL A 175 2.33 5.87 -15.50
N ARG A 176 2.73 7.09 -15.87
CA ARG A 176 2.49 8.31 -15.06
C ARG A 176 1.14 8.90 -15.39
N ARG A 177 0.19 8.76 -14.48
CA ARG A 177 -1.17 9.29 -14.60
C ARG A 177 -1.74 9.48 -13.21
N ASN A 178 -2.40 10.61 -12.98
CA ASN A 178 -3.08 10.86 -11.72
C ASN A 178 -4.43 10.14 -11.69
N PHE A 179 -4.73 9.44 -10.60
CA PHE A 179 -6.01 8.78 -10.37
C PHE A 179 -6.35 8.72 -8.88
N GLN A 180 -7.63 8.55 -8.55
CA GLN A 180 -8.13 8.49 -7.18
C GLN A 180 -8.07 7.06 -6.64
N GLY A 181 -7.84 6.92 -5.34
CA GLY A 181 -8.00 5.69 -4.58
C GLY A 181 -9.15 5.81 -3.60
N LYS A 182 -10.07 4.85 -3.63
CA LYS A 182 -11.16 4.70 -2.67
C LYS A 182 -11.08 3.29 -2.08
N ILE A 183 -10.56 3.18 -0.87
CA ILE A 183 -10.17 1.90 -0.29
C ILE A 183 -10.94 1.72 1.01
N THR A 184 -11.76 0.68 1.08
CA THR A 184 -12.41 0.24 2.32
C THR A 184 -11.71 -1.01 2.81
N ILE A 185 -11.33 -1.01 4.08
CA ILE A 185 -10.61 -2.10 4.73
C ILE A 185 -11.41 -2.56 5.94
N ASP A 186 -11.67 -3.87 6.02
CA ASP A 186 -12.40 -4.50 7.11
C ASP A 186 -11.69 -5.81 7.52
N MET A 187 -11.01 -5.80 8.67
CA MET A 187 -10.12 -6.91 9.06
C MET A 187 -10.00 -7.11 10.57
N PRO A 188 -9.71 -8.35 11.03
CA PRO A 188 -9.26 -8.57 12.40
C PRO A 188 -7.89 -7.93 12.62
N MET A 189 -7.73 -7.20 13.71
CA MET A 189 -6.44 -6.65 14.12
C MET A 189 -5.64 -7.65 14.97
N PHE A 190 -6.27 -8.64 15.61
CA PHE A 190 -5.61 -9.53 16.57
C PHE A 190 -5.76 -11.00 16.16
N ALA A 191 -4.66 -11.76 16.24
CA ALA A 191 -4.67 -13.23 16.14
C ALA A 191 -5.61 -13.83 17.20
N THR A 192 -6.52 -14.74 16.82
CA THR A 192 -7.49 -15.38 17.74
C THR A 192 -6.81 -16.18 18.84
#